data_AF-A0AAV2BXQ7-F1
#
_entry.id   AF-A0AAV2BXQ7-F1
#
_cell.length_a   1.000
_cell.length_b   1.000
_cell.length_c   1.000
_cell.angle_alpha   90.00
_cell.angle_beta   90.00
_cell.angle_gamma   90.00
#
_symmetry.space_group_name_H-M   'P 1'
#
loop_
_entity.id
_entity.type
_entity.pdbx_description
1 polymer ?
#
loop_
_entity_poly.entity_id
_entity_poly.type
_entity_poly.pdbx_seq_one_letter_code
_entity_poly.pdbx_strand_id
1 'polypeptide(L)'
;MCGMLIFYILTGGKHPFGSSERECQENIKQGQPMMDSYLEDIEGKDLVRETTKGNASTRPIIDVVVKHPYFWDINKRFQFLLQVGRKITFYTSRPTRIAEEFKESCIEARDWIFYVPLTVINFVTKCTNTYYKNEFSHLLLFAVGLQENFELMPKSLTSIVLIPSHFVLLTFPTIFMSIFHVIRRNSVLQKQMGLEAFF
;
A
#
# COMPACT_ATOMS: atom_id res chain seq x y z
N MET A 1 -23.22 9.09 -3.61
CA MET A 1 -24.00 7.89 -3.97
C MET A 1 -23.11 6.70 -4.30
N CYS A 2 -22.05 6.86 -5.11
CA CYS A 2 -21.15 5.75 -5.49
C CYS A 2 -20.52 4.99 -4.31
N GLY A 3 -20.05 5.67 -3.25
CA GLY A 3 -19.38 4.99 -2.13
C GLY A 3 -20.25 4.03 -1.30
N MET A 4 -21.55 4.32 -1.17
CA MET A 4 -22.49 3.43 -0.48
C MET A 4 -22.75 2.16 -1.30
N LEU A 5 -22.88 2.30 -2.62
CA LEU A 5 -23.05 1.16 -3.53
C LEU A 5 -21.79 0.30 -3.59
N ILE A 6 -20.60 0.92 -3.63
CA ILE A 6 -19.32 0.20 -3.53
C ILE A 6 -19.29 -0.61 -2.23
N PHE A 7 -19.55 0.02 -1.09
CA PHE A 7 -19.58 -0.70 0.19
C PHE A 7 -20.57 -1.85 0.20
N TYR A 8 -21.79 -1.64 -0.32
CA TYR A 8 -22.81 -2.68 -0.41
C TYR A 8 -22.32 -3.89 -1.22
N ILE A 9 -21.68 -3.65 -2.36
CA ILE A 9 -21.11 -4.72 -3.19
C ILE A 9 -19.99 -5.46 -2.45
N LEU A 10 -19.05 -4.72 -1.85
CA LEU A 10 -17.88 -5.31 -1.18
C LEU A 10 -18.24 -6.13 0.07
N THR A 11 -19.36 -5.81 0.71
CA THR A 11 -19.79 -6.46 1.96
C THR A 11 -20.88 -7.51 1.75
N GLY A 12 -21.28 -7.77 0.50
CA GLY A 12 -22.37 -8.70 0.20
C GLY A 12 -23.74 -8.22 0.70
N GLY A 13 -23.95 -6.90 0.77
CA GLY A 13 -25.26 -6.29 0.99
C GLY A 13 -25.42 -5.47 2.27
N LYS A 14 -24.32 -5.08 2.94
CA LYS A 14 -24.38 -4.23 4.14
C LYS A 14 -24.43 -2.75 3.77
N HIS A 15 -24.95 -1.94 4.69
CA HIS A 15 -24.95 -0.48 4.55
C HIS A 15 -23.85 0.13 5.43
N PRO A 16 -23.06 1.09 4.93
CA PRO A 16 -21.87 1.58 5.65
C PRO A 16 -22.19 2.33 6.95
N PHE A 17 -23.46 2.68 7.20
CA PHE A 17 -23.87 3.45 8.37
C PHE A 17 -24.73 2.65 9.36
N GLY A 18 -24.83 1.32 9.21
CA GLY A 18 -25.57 0.47 10.14
C GLY A 18 -26.67 -0.34 9.50
N SER A 19 -27.38 -1.11 10.32
CA SER A 19 -28.39 -2.07 9.87
C SER A 19 -29.83 -1.58 10.05
N SER A 20 -30.03 -0.64 10.98
CA SER A 20 -31.34 -0.02 11.24
C SER A 20 -31.39 1.41 10.71
N GLU A 21 -32.60 1.90 10.45
CA GLU A 21 -32.81 3.28 9.99
C GLU A 21 -32.27 4.30 11.00
N ARG A 22 -32.53 4.08 12.30
CA ARG A 22 -32.06 4.96 13.37
C ARG A 22 -30.54 5.06 13.41
N GLU A 23 -29.86 3.91 13.39
CA GLU A 23 -28.40 3.83 13.40
C GLU A 23 -27.81 4.49 12.15
N CYS A 24 -28.40 4.25 10.97
CA CYS A 24 -27.99 4.91 9.73
C CYS A 24 -28.09 6.43 9.83
N GLN A 25 -29.21 6.97 10.31
CA GLN A 25 -29.38 8.41 10.43
C GLN A 25 -28.41 9.03 11.43
N GLU A 26 -28.18 8.37 12.57
CA GLU A 26 -27.21 8.82 13.58
C GLU A 26 -25.78 8.81 13.03
N ASN A 27 -25.34 7.72 12.40
CA ASN A 27 -24.00 7.57 11.85
C ASN A 27 -23.75 8.47 10.63
N ILE A 28 -24.76 8.71 9.78
CA ILE A 28 -24.66 9.68 8.68
C ILE A 28 -24.47 11.09 9.22
N LYS A 29 -25.24 11.49 10.25
CA LYS A 29 -25.10 12.80 10.90
C LYS A 29 -23.73 12.97 11.54
N GLN A 30 -23.21 11.91 12.16
CA GLN A 30 -21.88 11.89 12.78
C GLN A 30 -20.74 11.79 11.76
N GLY A 31 -21.04 11.40 10.51
CA GLY A 31 -20.01 11.10 9.50
C GLY A 31 -19.16 9.89 9.85
N GLN A 32 -19.71 8.92 10.60
CA GLN A 32 -19.01 7.73 11.11
C GLN A 32 -19.50 6.43 10.43
N PRO A 33 -18.98 6.11 9.24
CA PRO A 33 -19.26 4.82 8.61
C PRO A 33 -18.56 3.65 9.34
N MET A 34 -19.28 2.55 9.54
CA MET A 34 -18.83 1.31 10.16
C MET A 34 -17.96 0.46 9.21
N MET A 35 -16.88 1.01 8.66
CA MET A 35 -16.08 0.30 7.65
C MET A 35 -15.24 -0.84 8.22
N ASP A 36 -14.69 -0.64 9.42
CA ASP A 36 -13.71 -1.58 10.00
C ASP A 36 -14.31 -2.92 10.43
N SER A 37 -15.64 -2.99 10.61
CA SER A 37 -16.35 -4.20 10.99
C SER A 37 -16.74 -5.11 9.82
N TYR A 38 -16.66 -4.63 8.57
CA TYR A 38 -17.18 -5.37 7.41
C TYR A 38 -16.19 -5.54 6.26
N LEU A 39 -15.13 -4.74 6.20
CA LEU A 39 -14.09 -4.87 5.19
C LEU A 39 -12.80 -5.32 5.87
N GLU A 40 -12.09 -6.26 5.26
CA GLU A 40 -10.73 -6.66 5.69
C GLU A 40 -9.67 -6.06 4.76
N ASP A 41 -10.01 -5.90 3.48
CA ASP A 41 -9.14 -5.33 2.44
C ASP A 41 -8.80 -3.85 2.68
N ILE A 42 -7.52 -3.53 2.74
CA ILE A 42 -7.00 -2.20 3.10
C ILE A 42 -7.36 -1.19 2.01
N GLU A 43 -7.17 -1.56 0.75
CA GLU A 43 -7.49 -0.74 -0.42
C GLU A 43 -8.99 -0.47 -0.55
N GLY A 44 -9.82 -1.47 -0.25
CA GLY A 44 -11.27 -1.37 -0.28
C GLY A 44 -11.80 -0.45 0.81
N LYS A 45 -11.23 -0.53 2.02
CA LYS A 45 -11.50 0.44 3.09
C LYS A 45 -11.14 1.86 2.66
N ASP A 46 -9.97 2.06 2.04
CA ASP A 46 -9.56 3.38 1.58
C ASP A 46 -10.51 3.93 0.50
N LEU A 47 -10.88 3.10 -0.48
CA LEU A 47 -11.81 3.46 -1.55
C LEU A 47 -13.17 3.91 -1.00
N VAL A 48 -13.76 3.11 -0.09
CA VAL A 48 -15.05 3.47 0.52
C VAL A 48 -14.90 4.74 1.35
N ARG A 49 -13.83 4.88 2.13
CA ARG A 49 -13.59 6.07 2.96
C ARG A 49 -13.51 7.33 2.11
N GLU A 50 -12.80 7.30 0.99
CA GLU A 50 -12.68 8.45 0.10
C GLU A 50 -14.02 8.81 -0.56
N THR A 51 -14.84 7.82 -0.93
CA THR A 51 -16.11 8.03 -1.64
C THR A 51 -17.32 8.28 -0.72
N THR A 52 -17.18 8.08 0.59
CA THR A 52 -18.23 8.27 1.61
C THR A 52 -17.99 9.47 2.54
N LYS A 53 -17.00 10.33 2.26
CA LYS A 53 -16.71 11.55 3.05
C LYS A 53 -17.99 12.37 3.31
N GLY A 54 -18.16 12.88 4.53
CA GLY A 54 -19.34 13.68 4.90
C GLY A 54 -19.49 14.94 4.04
N ASN A 55 -18.40 15.64 3.79
CA ASN A 55 -18.38 16.81 2.90
C ASN A 55 -18.43 16.38 1.42
N ALA A 56 -19.45 16.84 0.69
CA ALA A 56 -19.61 16.51 -0.72
C ALA A 56 -18.48 17.07 -1.62
N SER A 57 -17.91 18.23 -1.29
CA SER A 57 -16.86 18.85 -2.10
C SER A 57 -15.49 18.17 -1.98
N THR A 58 -15.30 17.31 -0.97
CA THR A 58 -14.07 16.54 -0.78
C THR A 58 -14.16 15.12 -1.33
N ARG A 59 -15.34 14.72 -1.84
CA ARG A 59 -15.52 13.43 -2.49
C ARG A 59 -14.86 13.46 -3.88
N PRO A 60 -14.09 12.41 -4.25
CA PRO A 60 -13.51 12.33 -5.58
C PRO A 60 -14.59 12.17 -6.66
N ILE A 61 -14.32 12.71 -7.84
CA ILE A 61 -15.11 12.44 -9.05
C ILE A 61 -14.86 11.01 -9.56
N ILE A 62 -15.74 10.50 -10.40
CA ILE A 62 -15.69 9.11 -10.87
C ILE A 62 -14.36 8.79 -11.58
N ASP A 63 -13.80 9.72 -12.36
CA ASP A 63 -12.52 9.55 -13.04
C ASP A 63 -11.34 9.33 -12.09
N VAL A 64 -11.41 9.89 -10.88
CA VAL A 64 -10.41 9.68 -9.82
C VAL A 64 -10.68 8.35 -9.11
N VAL A 65 -11.95 7.99 -8.92
CA VAL A 65 -12.36 6.74 -8.28
C VAL A 65 -11.91 5.53 -9.10
N VAL A 66 -12.09 5.51 -10.42
CA VAL A 66 -11.71 4.38 -11.26
C VAL A 66 -10.20 4.15 -11.35
N LYS A 67 -9.40 5.17 -11.04
CA LYS A 67 -7.94 5.08 -10.96
C LYS A 67 -7.43 4.59 -9.58
N HIS A 68 -8.33 4.46 -8.60
CA HIS A 68 -7.96 4.06 -7.25
C HIS A 68 -7.20 2.72 -7.23
N PRO A 69 -6.16 2.56 -6.38
CA PRO A 69 -5.33 1.36 -6.35
C PRO A 69 -6.06 0.08 -5.94
N TYR A 70 -7.28 0.19 -5.39
CA TYR A 70 -8.19 -0.94 -5.20
C TYR A 70 -8.38 -1.75 -6.49
N PHE A 71 -8.47 -1.08 -7.64
CA PHE A 71 -8.64 -1.73 -8.95
C PHE A 71 -7.33 -2.23 -9.57
N TRP A 72 -6.19 -2.06 -8.91
CA TRP A 72 -4.92 -2.55 -9.43
C TRP A 72 -4.73 -4.00 -9.04
N ASP A 73 -4.29 -4.80 -10.00
CA ASP A 73 -3.78 -6.13 -9.71
C ASP A 73 -2.47 -6.07 -8.89
N ILE A 74 -2.12 -7.22 -8.30
CA ILE A 74 -0.96 -7.34 -7.43
C ILE A 74 0.36 -6.99 -8.15
N ASN A 75 0.45 -7.25 -9.46
CA ASN A 75 1.66 -6.96 -10.23
C ASN A 75 1.82 -5.45 -10.41
N LYS A 76 0.75 -4.71 -10.71
CA LYS A 76 0.78 -3.25 -10.82
C LYS A 76 1.12 -2.60 -9.48
N ARG A 77 0.56 -3.08 -8.36
CA ARG A 77 0.91 -2.62 -7.00
C ARG A 77 2.39 -2.87 -6.69
N PHE A 78 2.90 -4.05 -7.05
CA PHE A 78 4.30 -4.38 -6.83
C PHE A 78 5.23 -3.56 -7.73
N GLN A 79 4.90 -3.36 -9.02
CA GLN A 79 5.67 -2.50 -9.92
C GLN A 79 5.79 -1.07 -9.41
N PHE A 80 4.71 -0.52 -8.83
CA PHE A 80 4.75 0.77 -8.14
C PHE A 80 5.80 0.78 -7.01
N LEU A 81 5.78 -0.23 -6.13
CA LEU A 81 6.76 -0.35 -5.04
C LEU A 81 8.20 -0.47 -5.55
N LEU A 82 8.43 -1.26 -6.60
CA LEU A 82 9.75 -1.40 -7.21
C LEU A 82 10.27 -0.08 -7.77
N GLN A 83 9.41 0.69 -8.45
CA GLN A 83 9.79 1.98 -9.01
C GLN A 83 10.12 3.00 -7.93
N VAL A 84 9.38 3.01 -6.81
CA VAL A 84 9.72 3.80 -5.63
C VAL A 84 11.06 3.33 -5.04
N GLY A 85 11.21 2.02 -4.84
CA GLY A 85 12.40 1.40 -4.24
C GLY A 85 13.69 1.72 -4.98
N ARG A 86 13.67 1.73 -6.33
CA ARG A 86 14.84 2.08 -7.15
C ARG A 86 15.34 3.51 -6.94
N LYS A 87 14.49 4.42 -6.47
CA LYS A 87 14.84 5.83 -6.24
C LYS A 87 14.86 6.21 -4.76
N ILE A 88 14.46 5.32 -3.85
CA ILE A 88 14.13 5.71 -2.48
C ILE A 88 15.31 6.30 -1.72
N THR A 89 16.51 5.77 -1.94
CA THR A 89 17.74 6.22 -1.27
C THR A 89 18.05 7.70 -1.52
N PHE A 90 17.69 8.23 -2.70
CA PHE A 90 17.82 9.66 -2.99
C PHE A 90 16.98 10.53 -2.04
N TYR A 91 15.80 10.06 -1.67
CA TYR A 91 14.85 10.80 -0.84
C TYR A 91 15.04 10.58 0.67
N THR A 92 15.64 9.45 1.06
CA THR A 92 15.77 9.06 2.47
C THR A 92 17.19 9.17 3.02
N SER A 93 18.19 9.48 2.18
CA SER A 93 19.58 9.66 2.61
C SER A 93 19.80 10.87 3.52
N ARG A 94 18.86 11.82 3.55
CA ARG A 94 18.90 13.02 4.39
C ARG A 94 17.60 13.16 5.18
N PRO A 95 17.64 13.74 6.39
CA PRO A 95 16.44 14.04 7.16
C PRO A 95 15.71 15.20 6.47
N THR A 96 14.77 14.84 5.60
CA THR A 96 13.86 15.76 4.92
C THR A 96 12.46 15.48 5.40
N ARG A 97 11.56 16.46 5.27
CA ARG A 97 10.14 16.28 5.56
C ARG A 97 9.53 15.07 4.84
N ILE A 98 9.93 14.82 3.59
CA ILE A 98 9.47 13.65 2.83
C ILE A 98 9.96 12.34 3.45
N ALA A 99 11.22 12.29 3.88
CA ALA A 99 11.78 11.12 4.56
C ALA A 99 11.06 10.82 5.88
N GLU A 100 10.71 11.86 6.64
CA GLU A 100 9.93 11.76 7.88
C GLU A 100 8.49 11.28 7.60
N GLU A 101 7.81 11.86 6.61
CA GLU A 101 6.46 11.44 6.21
C GLU A 101 6.39 9.95 5.83
N PHE A 102 7.38 9.44 5.09
CA PHE A 102 7.46 8.01 4.80
C PHE A 102 7.72 7.18 6.06
N LYS A 103 8.63 7.61 6.94
CA LYS A 103 8.97 6.88 8.18
C LYS A 103 7.78 6.78 9.13
N GLU A 104 6.98 7.84 9.21
CA GLU A 104 5.75 7.87 10.01
C GLU A 104 4.65 6.99 9.40
N SER A 105 4.54 6.96 8.07
CA SER A 105 3.50 6.20 7.37
C SER A 105 3.81 4.70 7.27
N CYS A 106 5.08 4.30 7.14
CA CYS A 106 5.51 2.92 6.88
C CYS A 106 5.85 2.17 8.18
N ILE A 107 4.91 2.11 9.13
CA ILE A 107 5.14 1.57 10.48
C ILE A 107 5.52 0.08 10.44
N GLU A 108 4.87 -0.69 9.58
CA GLU A 108 5.12 -2.12 9.39
C GLU A 108 6.58 -2.43 9.00
N ALA A 109 7.26 -1.46 8.39
CA ALA A 109 8.65 -1.63 8.00
C ALA A 109 9.66 -1.38 9.13
N ARG A 110 9.24 -1.04 10.35
CA ARG A 110 10.15 -0.81 11.49
C ARG A 110 10.87 -2.07 11.94
N ASP A 111 10.29 -3.24 11.70
CA ASP A 111 10.81 -4.54 12.14
C ASP A 111 10.78 -5.57 11.01
N TRP A 112 10.82 -5.12 9.76
CA TRP A 112 10.55 -5.95 8.58
C TRP A 112 11.46 -7.17 8.46
N ILE A 113 12.72 -7.07 8.93
CA ILE A 113 13.70 -8.15 8.86
C ILE A 113 13.20 -9.38 9.63
N PHE A 114 12.47 -9.20 10.72
CA PHE A 114 11.96 -10.31 11.54
C PHE A 114 10.88 -11.14 10.84
N TYR A 115 10.22 -10.57 9.83
CA TYR A 115 9.13 -11.23 9.09
C TYR A 115 9.63 -11.96 7.83
N VAL A 116 10.90 -11.81 7.47
CA VAL A 116 11.49 -12.47 6.30
C VAL A 116 12.48 -13.54 6.75
N PRO A 117 12.41 -14.77 6.22
CA PRO A 117 13.38 -15.81 6.55
C PRO A 117 14.81 -15.35 6.27
N LEU A 118 15.71 -15.52 7.25
CA LEU A 118 17.09 -15.05 7.17
C LEU A 118 17.85 -15.63 5.96
N THR A 119 17.50 -16.83 5.50
CA THR A 119 18.07 -17.46 4.31
C THR A 119 17.74 -16.68 3.03
N VAL A 120 16.54 -16.11 2.94
CA VAL A 120 16.13 -15.23 1.83
C VAL A 120 16.87 -13.89 1.92
N ILE A 121 16.95 -13.29 3.10
CA ILE A 121 17.70 -12.04 3.31
C ILE A 121 19.17 -12.20 2.92
N ASN A 122 19.81 -13.28 3.37
CA ASN A 122 21.22 -13.56 3.08
C ASN A 122 21.46 -13.78 1.59
N PHE A 123 20.56 -14.47 0.89
CA PHE A 123 20.64 -14.62 -0.56
C PHE A 123 20.58 -13.27 -1.26
N VAL A 124 19.55 -12.46 -0.97
CA VAL A 124 19.39 -11.14 -1.62
C VAL A 124 20.56 -10.22 -1.27
N THR A 125 21.04 -10.26 -0.02
CA THR A 125 22.24 -9.52 0.45
C THR A 125 23.47 -9.89 -0.38
N LYS A 126 23.67 -11.18 -0.65
CA LYS A 126 24.79 -11.66 -1.48
C LYS A 126 24.67 -11.17 -2.92
N CYS A 127 23.48 -11.16 -3.49
CA CYS A 127 23.24 -10.72 -4.87
C CYS A 127 23.43 -9.20 -5.04
N THR A 128 22.95 -8.40 -4.07
CA THR A 128 22.95 -6.94 -4.18
C THR A 128 24.11 -6.26 -3.47
N ASN A 129 24.92 -7.02 -2.72
CA ASN A 129 25.96 -6.50 -1.83
C ASN A 129 25.45 -5.40 -0.87
N THR A 130 24.19 -5.53 -0.43
CA THR A 130 23.51 -4.54 0.42
C THR A 130 23.23 -5.12 1.79
N TYR A 131 23.76 -4.48 2.85
CA TYR A 131 23.39 -4.81 4.23
C TYR A 131 22.08 -4.13 4.61
N TYR A 132 21.07 -4.94 4.93
CA TYR A 132 19.72 -4.47 5.24
C TYR A 132 19.57 -4.05 6.70
N LYS A 133 18.82 -2.97 6.92
CA LYS A 133 18.44 -2.46 8.24
C LYS A 133 16.92 -2.42 8.36
N ASN A 134 16.46 -2.34 9.60
CA ASN A 134 15.04 -2.21 9.96
C ASN A 134 14.51 -0.79 9.67
N GLU A 135 14.42 -0.48 8.37
CA GLU A 135 13.98 0.79 7.82
C GLU A 135 13.17 0.53 6.54
N PHE A 136 12.14 1.34 6.27
CA PHE A 136 11.28 1.17 5.09
C PHE A 136 12.03 1.29 3.76
N SER A 137 13.04 2.16 3.69
CA SER A 137 13.91 2.30 2.51
C SER A 137 14.62 0.98 2.19
N HIS A 138 15.13 0.31 3.23
CA HIS A 138 15.80 -0.99 3.11
C HIS A 138 14.82 -2.12 2.77
N LEU A 139 13.57 -2.09 3.25
CA LEU A 139 12.53 -3.01 2.81
C LEU A 139 12.25 -2.88 1.30
N LEU A 140 12.16 -1.65 0.78
CA LEU A 140 11.97 -1.44 -0.66
C LEU A 140 13.20 -1.84 -1.48
N LEU A 141 14.41 -1.57 -1.00
CA LEU A 141 15.64 -2.06 -1.63
C LEU A 141 15.67 -3.59 -1.66
N PHE A 142 15.23 -4.24 -0.57
CA PHE A 142 15.11 -5.70 -0.52
C PHE A 142 14.09 -6.21 -1.54
N ALA A 143 12.91 -5.57 -1.65
CA ALA A 143 11.89 -5.95 -2.63
C ALA A 143 12.42 -5.84 -4.08
N VAL A 144 13.18 -4.78 -4.38
CA VAL A 144 13.86 -4.61 -5.68
C VAL A 144 14.90 -5.70 -5.91
N GLY A 145 15.79 -5.91 -4.94
CA GLY A 145 16.81 -6.95 -5.00
C GLY A 145 16.22 -8.35 -5.16
N LEU A 146 15.13 -8.65 -4.45
CA LEU A 146 14.41 -9.91 -4.53
C LEU A 146 13.85 -10.12 -5.94
N GLN A 147 13.14 -9.14 -6.49
CA GLN A 147 12.55 -9.25 -7.84
C GLN A 147 13.63 -9.41 -8.91
N GLU A 148 14.70 -8.63 -8.86
CA GLU A 148 15.73 -8.60 -9.91
C GLU A 148 16.61 -9.86 -9.89
N ASN A 149 16.70 -10.56 -8.76
CA ASN A 149 17.53 -11.75 -8.59
C ASN A 149 16.73 -13.04 -8.37
N PHE A 150 15.40 -13.00 -8.57
CA PHE A 150 14.54 -14.16 -8.32
C PHE A 150 14.88 -15.35 -9.21
N GLU A 151 15.20 -15.12 -10.48
CA GLU A 151 15.58 -16.18 -11.43
C GLU A 151 16.88 -16.90 -11.06
N LEU A 152 17.75 -16.26 -10.26
CA LEU A 152 19.00 -16.83 -9.77
C LEU A 152 18.83 -17.60 -8.46
N MET A 153 17.63 -17.58 -7.88
CA MET A 153 17.36 -18.12 -6.56
C MET A 153 17.36 -19.66 -6.59
N PRO A 154 18.05 -20.34 -5.65
CA PRO A 154 17.99 -21.79 -5.53
C PRO A 154 16.57 -22.31 -5.29
N LYS A 155 16.28 -23.51 -5.78
CA LYS A 155 14.94 -24.14 -5.64
C LYS A 155 14.42 -24.19 -4.21
N SER A 156 15.31 -24.38 -3.23
CA SER A 156 14.94 -24.39 -1.80
C SER A 156 14.37 -23.06 -1.32
N LEU A 157 14.82 -21.93 -1.88
CA LEU A 157 14.36 -20.59 -1.55
C LEU A 157 13.18 -20.16 -2.42
N THR A 158 13.14 -20.54 -3.70
CA THR A 158 11.98 -20.25 -4.56
C THR A 158 10.71 -20.95 -4.06
N SER A 159 10.83 -22.11 -3.41
CA SER A 159 9.70 -22.77 -2.75
C SER A 159 9.16 -22.01 -1.53
N ILE A 160 9.95 -21.12 -0.94
CA ILE A 160 9.54 -20.25 0.17
C ILE A 160 8.92 -18.96 -0.36
N VAL A 161 9.60 -18.30 -1.32
CA VAL A 161 9.15 -17.02 -1.88
C VAL A 161 7.95 -17.22 -2.81
N LEU A 162 7.94 -18.30 -3.59
CA LEU A 162 6.99 -18.64 -4.67
C LEU A 162 6.90 -17.59 -5.78
N ILE A 163 6.43 -16.39 -5.45
CA ILE A 163 6.29 -15.24 -6.35
C ILE A 163 6.67 -13.98 -5.56
N PRO A 164 7.67 -13.19 -5.97
CA PRO A 164 8.13 -12.02 -5.22
C PRO A 164 7.03 -11.00 -4.89
N SER A 165 6.11 -10.73 -5.84
CA SER A 165 5.00 -9.79 -5.63
C SER A 165 4.07 -10.23 -4.50
N HIS A 166 3.70 -11.51 -4.47
CA HIS A 166 2.87 -12.08 -3.42
C HIS A 166 3.62 -12.14 -2.09
N PHE A 167 4.88 -12.58 -2.12
CA PHE A 167 5.70 -12.65 -0.92
C PHE A 167 5.77 -11.29 -0.20
N VAL A 168 6.15 -10.22 -0.92
CA VAL A 168 6.29 -8.90 -0.30
C VAL A 168 4.93 -8.33 0.14
N LEU A 169 3.91 -8.37 -0.71
CA LEU A 169 2.62 -7.72 -0.41
C LEU A 169 1.77 -8.49 0.62
N LEU A 170 1.97 -9.80 0.77
CA LEU A 170 1.30 -10.59 1.82
C LEU A 170 2.06 -10.56 3.14
N THR A 171 3.39 -10.48 3.12
CA THR A 171 4.19 -10.30 4.35
C THR A 171 4.03 -8.89 4.92
N PHE A 172 3.84 -7.89 4.05
CA PHE A 172 3.70 -6.48 4.43
C PHE A 172 2.43 -5.85 3.83
N PRO A 173 1.23 -6.23 4.28
CA PRO A 173 -0.05 -5.80 3.69
C PRO A 173 -0.26 -4.28 3.68
N THR A 174 0.33 -3.52 4.61
CA THR A 174 0.08 -2.07 4.70
C THR A 174 1.05 -1.24 3.86
N ILE A 175 2.22 -1.78 3.52
CA ILE A 175 3.33 -1.01 2.94
C ILE A 175 2.95 -0.28 1.65
N PHE A 176 2.15 -0.94 0.80
CA PHE A 176 1.73 -0.39 -0.47
C PHE A 176 0.86 0.86 -0.29
N MET A 177 -0.20 0.76 0.51
CA MET A 177 -1.10 1.89 0.74
C MET A 177 -0.43 3.02 1.50
N SER A 178 0.45 2.71 2.46
CA SER A 178 1.25 3.72 3.17
C SER A 178 2.10 4.56 2.20
N ILE A 179 2.82 3.91 1.29
CA ILE A 179 3.66 4.60 0.29
C ILE A 179 2.80 5.34 -0.73
N PHE A 180 1.73 4.70 -1.22
CA PHE A 180 0.81 5.30 -2.17
C PHE A 180 0.24 6.62 -1.64
N HIS A 181 -0.18 6.69 -0.37
CA HIS A 181 -0.71 7.91 0.22
C HIS A 181 0.30 9.04 0.34
N VAL A 182 1.54 8.75 0.74
CA VAL A 182 2.61 9.76 0.81
C VAL A 182 2.84 10.35 -0.58
N ILE A 183 2.93 9.51 -1.60
CA ILE A 183 3.19 9.94 -2.98
C ILE A 183 1.98 10.64 -3.60
N ARG A 184 0.76 10.16 -3.36
CA ARG A 184 -0.48 10.77 -3.88
C ARG A 184 -0.64 12.23 -3.49
N ARG A 185 -0.16 12.61 -2.31
CA ARG A 185 -0.25 13.98 -1.77
C ARG A 185 0.78 14.94 -2.36
N ASN A 186 1.76 14.44 -3.11
CA ASN A 186 2.89 15.23 -3.61
C ASN A 186 3.11 14.99 -5.11
N SER A 187 2.50 15.83 -5.95
CA SER A 187 2.63 15.77 -7.42
C SER A 187 4.06 15.99 -7.91
N VAL A 188 4.86 16.80 -7.20
CA VAL A 188 6.27 17.00 -7.50
C VAL A 188 7.04 15.70 -7.30
N LEU A 189 6.79 15.00 -6.20
CA LEU A 189 7.40 13.70 -5.90
C LEU A 189 6.99 12.64 -6.93
N GLN A 190 5.72 12.61 -7.33
CA GLN A 190 5.24 11.72 -8.41
C GLN A 190 6.07 11.92 -9.69
N LYS A 191 6.23 13.17 -10.13
CA LYS A 191 6.98 13.50 -11.35
C LYS A 191 8.46 13.15 -11.23
N GLN A 192 9.11 13.50 -10.13
CA GLN A 192 10.54 13.18 -9.91
C GLN A 192 10.79 11.67 -9.85
N MET A 193 9.86 10.91 -9.25
CA MET A 193 9.93 9.45 -9.22
C MET A 193 9.45 8.80 -10.53
N GLY A 194 8.85 9.55 -11.46
CA GLY A 194 8.33 9.06 -12.74
C GLY A 194 7.05 8.23 -12.59
N LEU A 195 6.27 8.48 -11.53
CA LEU A 195 5.10 7.69 -11.14
C LEU A 195 3.80 8.23 -11.73
N GLU A 196 3.84 9.20 -12.65
CA GLU A 196 2.65 9.85 -13.22
C GLU A 196 1.68 8.86 -13.86
N ALA A 197 2.19 7.78 -14.48
CA ALA A 197 1.35 6.72 -15.07
C ALA A 197 0.50 5.93 -14.05
N PHE A 198 0.80 6.07 -12.75
CA PHE A 198 0.06 5.43 -11.67
C PHE A 198 -1.06 6.33 -11.12
N PHE A 199 -1.20 7.60 -11.54
CA PHE A 199 -2.17 8.55 -10.95
C PHE A 199 -3.17 9.16 -11.96
#